data_AF-Q0CFQ2-F1
#
_entry.id   AF-Q0CFQ2-F1
#
_cell.length_a   1.000
_cell.length_b   1.000
_cell.length_c   1.000
_cell.angle_alpha   90.00
_cell.angle_beta   90.00
_cell.angle_gamma   90.00
#
_symmetry.space_group_name_H-M   'P 1'
#
loop_
_entity.id
_entity.type
_entity.pdbx_description
1 polymer ?
#
loop_
_entity_poly.entity_id
_entity_poly.type
_entity_poly.pdbx_seq_one_letter_code
_entity_poly.pdbx_strand_id
1 'polypeptide(L)'
;MVQYIQDHAQSWLESEQRTDLIPSHEPVFLNDKTKFDGATSHDVRDHFDIWAQAQTSQMNHPSWFKYAARYEFCVFVDDICLESLVHMEDDPVVNILRRGSGYLPPEERNYQVHPEWEDGVTDDPDEYVGWIYVRAGEYVWWYDWLCEDWQWPDMYNRPPILLFQNQDKWPGSWRKTQKRNS
;
A
#
# COMPACT_ATOMS: atom_id res chain seq x y z
N MET A 1 8.90 -6.37 -9.41
CA MET A 1 8.13 -6.06 -8.19
C MET A 1 7.63 -7.32 -7.50
N VAL A 2 6.72 -8.11 -8.10
CA VAL A 2 6.17 -9.32 -7.44
C VAL A 2 7.25 -10.28 -6.93
N GLN A 3 8.18 -10.69 -7.80
CA GLN A 3 9.29 -11.56 -7.40
C GLN A 3 10.13 -10.96 -6.26
N TYR A 4 10.43 -9.65 -6.35
CA TYR A 4 11.19 -8.93 -5.32
C TYR A 4 10.50 -9.01 -3.95
N ILE A 5 9.19 -8.76 -3.90
CA ILE A 5 8.38 -8.84 -2.68
C ILE A 5 8.39 -10.27 -2.12
N GLN A 6 8.25 -11.28 -2.99
CA GLN A 6 8.23 -12.69 -2.58
C GLN A 6 9.58 -13.14 -1.99
N ASP A 7 10.69 -12.80 -2.67
CA ASP A 7 12.04 -13.17 -2.23
C ASP A 7 12.37 -12.53 -0.86
N HIS A 8 11.99 -11.26 -0.67
CA HIS A 8 12.21 -10.56 0.60
C HIS A 8 11.28 -11.07 1.71
N ALA A 9 10.01 -11.35 1.41
CA ALA A 9 9.09 -11.96 2.39
C ALA A 9 9.64 -13.29 2.90
N GLN A 10 10.07 -14.14 1.96
CA GLN A 10 10.64 -15.44 2.30
C GLN A 10 11.90 -15.27 3.14
N SER A 11 12.85 -14.44 2.70
CA SER A 11 14.10 -14.21 3.41
C SER A 11 13.87 -13.70 4.84
N TRP A 12 12.94 -12.76 5.02
CA TRP A 12 12.59 -12.22 6.34
C TRP A 12 11.95 -13.30 7.22
N LEU A 13 10.95 -14.03 6.72
CA LEU A 13 10.28 -15.09 7.48
C LEU A 13 11.23 -16.24 7.86
N GLU A 14 12.21 -16.56 7.00
CA GLU A 14 13.27 -17.52 7.30
C GLU A 14 14.17 -17.01 8.44
N SER A 15 14.56 -15.73 8.42
CA SER A 15 15.36 -15.13 9.51
C SER A 15 14.63 -15.09 10.86
N GLU A 16 13.31 -14.88 10.83
CA GLU A 16 12.44 -14.88 12.02
C GLU A 16 12.02 -16.29 12.46
N GLN A 17 12.47 -17.35 11.77
CA GLN A 17 12.07 -18.74 12.03
C GLN A 17 10.55 -18.96 11.94
N ARG A 18 9.87 -18.17 11.11
CA ARG A 18 8.42 -18.18 10.87
C ARG A 18 8.07 -18.73 9.48
N THR A 19 8.78 -19.78 9.05
CA THR A 19 8.52 -20.42 7.75
C THR A 19 7.11 -21.00 7.62
N ASP A 20 6.43 -21.22 8.75
CA ASP A 20 5.00 -21.59 8.81
C ASP A 20 4.08 -20.54 8.16
N LEU A 21 4.50 -19.27 8.11
CA LEU A 21 3.73 -18.17 7.54
C LEU A 21 3.97 -17.95 6.05
N ILE A 22 4.97 -18.57 5.43
CA ILE A 22 5.27 -18.37 4.00
C ILE A 22 4.03 -18.53 3.11
N PRO A 23 3.19 -19.59 3.26
CA PRO A 23 1.96 -19.72 2.47
C PRO A 23 0.96 -18.58 2.68
N SER A 24 0.95 -17.96 3.87
CA SER A 24 0.08 -16.82 4.19
C SER A 24 0.55 -15.51 3.56
N HIS A 25 1.79 -15.47 3.07
CA HIS A 25 2.37 -14.35 2.33
C HIS A 25 2.45 -14.60 0.82
N GLU A 26 1.88 -15.72 0.33
CA GLU A 26 1.72 -15.93 -1.10
C GLU A 26 0.76 -14.86 -1.68
N PRO A 27 1.22 -14.00 -2.61
CA PRO A 27 0.42 -12.89 -3.09
C PRO A 27 -0.83 -13.36 -3.83
N VAL A 28 -1.99 -12.82 -3.49
CA VAL A 28 -3.18 -12.91 -4.34
C VAL A 28 -3.06 -11.81 -5.39
N PHE A 29 -2.64 -12.19 -6.60
CA PHE A 29 -2.41 -11.21 -7.66
C PHE A 29 -3.73 -10.82 -8.35
N LEU A 30 -4.13 -9.56 -8.18
CA LEU A 30 -5.26 -8.96 -8.88
C LEU A 30 -4.72 -7.99 -9.93
N ASN A 31 -4.59 -8.45 -11.18
CA ASN A 31 -4.08 -7.64 -12.30
C ASN A 31 -5.04 -7.63 -13.49
N ASP A 32 -6.33 -7.54 -13.18
CA ASP A 32 -7.36 -7.34 -14.17
C ASP A 32 -7.25 -5.90 -14.69
N LYS A 33 -6.51 -5.71 -15.79
CA LYS A 33 -6.32 -4.39 -16.41
C LYS A 33 -7.63 -3.70 -16.74
N THR A 34 -8.71 -4.44 -16.99
CA THR A 34 -10.02 -3.84 -17.26
C THR A 34 -10.65 -3.17 -16.04
N LYS A 35 -10.17 -3.51 -14.84
CA LYS A 35 -10.63 -2.96 -13.56
C LYS A 35 -9.68 -1.93 -12.96
N PHE A 36 -8.37 -2.11 -13.16
CA PHE A 36 -7.36 -1.33 -12.43
C PHE A 36 -6.65 -0.28 -13.29
N ASP A 37 -6.81 -0.29 -14.61
CA ASP A 37 -6.23 0.76 -15.46
C ASP A 37 -6.95 2.09 -15.22
N GLY A 38 -6.22 3.10 -14.75
CA GLY A 38 -6.78 4.39 -14.34
C GLY A 38 -7.57 4.36 -13.03
N ALA A 39 -7.53 3.27 -12.26
CA ALA A 39 -8.22 3.18 -10.99
C ALA A 39 -7.66 4.17 -9.95
N THR A 40 -8.56 4.76 -9.17
CA THR A 40 -8.21 5.61 -8.03
C THR A 40 -7.96 4.77 -6.78
N SER A 41 -7.42 5.38 -5.72
CA SER A 41 -7.31 4.69 -4.42
C SER A 41 -8.65 4.24 -3.86
N HIS A 42 -9.75 4.94 -4.18
CA HIS A 42 -11.10 4.55 -3.77
C HIS A 42 -11.58 3.31 -4.51
N ASP A 43 -11.27 3.18 -5.80
CA ASP A 43 -11.64 1.98 -6.56
C ASP A 43 -10.86 0.76 -6.04
N VAL A 44 -9.58 0.94 -5.73
CA VAL A 44 -8.76 -0.10 -5.10
C VAL A 44 -9.31 -0.47 -3.71
N ARG A 45 -9.69 0.51 -2.88
CA ARG A 45 -10.34 0.27 -1.56
C ARG A 45 -11.60 -0.55 -1.68
N ASP A 46 -12.51 -0.19 -2.59
CA ASP A 46 -13.78 -0.91 -2.75
C ASP A 46 -13.55 -2.37 -3.15
N HIS A 47 -12.67 -2.59 -4.13
CA HIS A 47 -12.32 -3.94 -4.57
C HIS A 47 -11.70 -4.76 -3.44
N PHE A 48 -10.80 -4.14 -2.67
CA PHE A 48 -10.19 -4.79 -1.52
C PHE A 48 -11.18 -5.08 -0.39
N ASP A 49 -12.07 -4.16 -0.06
CA ASP A 49 -13.08 -4.33 0.98
C ASP A 49 -14.03 -5.49 0.66
N ILE A 50 -14.52 -5.58 -0.59
CA ILE A 50 -15.32 -6.71 -1.06
C ILE A 50 -14.56 -8.03 -0.92
N TRP A 51 -13.30 -8.07 -1.34
CA TRP A 51 -12.46 -9.26 -1.23
C TRP A 51 -12.24 -9.65 0.24
N ALA A 52 -11.85 -8.71 1.10
CA ALA A 52 -11.58 -8.93 2.51
C ALA A 52 -12.82 -9.42 3.26
N GLN A 53 -13.99 -8.84 2.98
CA GLN A 53 -15.26 -9.30 3.53
C GLN A 53 -15.61 -10.72 3.09
N ALA A 54 -15.38 -11.06 1.82
CA ALA A 54 -15.62 -12.42 1.31
C ALA A 54 -14.70 -13.45 1.98
N GLN A 55 -13.41 -13.14 2.16
CA GLN A 55 -12.45 -14.02 2.84
C GLN A 55 -12.82 -14.21 4.32
N THR A 56 -13.06 -13.11 5.04
CA THR A 56 -13.34 -13.16 6.48
C THR A 56 -14.70 -13.78 6.81
N SER A 57 -15.69 -13.69 5.92
CA SER A 57 -17.01 -14.33 6.10
C SER A 57 -16.96 -15.85 5.95
N GLN A 58 -15.97 -16.39 5.24
CA GLN A 58 -15.76 -17.82 5.07
C GLN A 58 -14.94 -18.44 6.22
N MET A 59 -14.32 -17.60 7.06
CA MET A 59 -13.44 -18.03 8.12
C MET A 59 -14.21 -18.22 9.44
N ASN A 60 -14.19 -19.44 9.96
CA ASN A 60 -14.74 -19.78 11.27
C ASN A 60 -13.69 -19.51 12.38
N HIS A 61 -13.09 -18.32 12.37
CA HIS A 61 -12.02 -17.93 13.30
C HIS A 61 -12.52 -16.97 14.39
N PRO A 62 -11.82 -16.88 15.53
CA PRO A 62 -12.19 -15.96 16.61
C PRO A 62 -12.23 -14.51 16.14
N SER A 63 -13.01 -13.66 16.81
CA SER A 63 -13.20 -12.25 16.43
C SER A 63 -11.90 -11.44 16.30
N TRP A 64 -10.83 -11.81 17.00
CA TRP A 64 -9.53 -11.14 16.89
C TRP A 64 -8.83 -11.37 15.55
N PHE A 65 -9.19 -12.44 14.82
CA PHE A 65 -8.66 -12.73 13.49
C PHE A 65 -9.12 -11.72 12.43
N LYS A 66 -10.18 -10.94 12.72
CA LYS A 66 -10.64 -9.81 11.89
C LYS A 66 -9.64 -8.65 11.85
N TYR A 67 -8.67 -8.61 12.77
CA TYR A 67 -7.64 -7.56 12.86
C TYR A 67 -6.29 -7.98 12.27
N ALA A 68 -6.22 -9.13 11.58
CA ALA A 68 -4.99 -9.46 10.86
C ALA A 68 -4.74 -8.41 9.77
N ALA A 69 -3.53 -7.84 9.73
CA ALA A 69 -3.18 -6.77 8.79
C ALA A 69 -3.53 -7.11 7.33
N ARG A 70 -3.48 -8.39 6.93
CA ARG A 70 -3.88 -8.87 5.60
C ARG A 70 -5.32 -8.55 5.18
N TYR A 71 -6.25 -8.40 6.12
CA TYR A 71 -7.67 -8.10 5.84
C TYR A 71 -8.05 -6.64 6.10
N GLU A 72 -7.11 -5.85 6.62
CA GLU A 72 -7.27 -4.43 6.92
C GLU A 72 -6.42 -3.55 5.99
N PHE A 73 -5.28 -4.06 5.52
CA PHE A 73 -4.35 -3.35 4.65
C PHE A 73 -4.12 -4.10 3.34
N CYS A 74 -4.12 -3.34 2.25
CA CYS A 74 -3.85 -3.80 0.90
C CYS A 74 -2.48 -3.28 0.45
N VAL A 75 -1.62 -4.18 -0.05
CA VAL A 75 -0.47 -3.80 -0.86
C VAL A 75 -0.91 -3.73 -2.32
N PHE A 76 -0.65 -2.60 -2.97
CA PHE A 76 -0.83 -2.44 -4.41
C PHE A 76 0.37 -1.77 -5.06
N VAL A 77 0.43 -1.88 -6.39
CA VAL A 77 1.59 -1.47 -7.21
C VAL A 77 1.07 -0.60 -8.34
N ASP A 78 1.51 0.66 -8.38
CA ASP A 78 1.26 1.59 -9.48
C ASP A 78 2.51 1.78 -10.36
N ASP A 79 2.46 2.73 -11.30
CA ASP A 79 3.59 3.05 -12.17
C ASP A 79 4.82 3.55 -11.40
N ILE A 80 4.66 4.30 -10.31
CA ILE A 80 5.79 4.79 -9.50
C ILE A 80 6.44 3.61 -8.79
N CYS A 81 5.67 2.66 -8.25
CA CYS A 81 6.19 1.43 -7.68
C CYS A 81 7.01 0.63 -8.72
N LEU A 82 6.52 0.50 -9.96
CA LEU A 82 7.24 -0.20 -11.01
C LEU A 82 8.53 0.53 -11.43
N GLU A 83 8.47 1.85 -11.58
CA GLU A 83 9.63 2.70 -11.90
C GLU A 83 10.69 2.69 -10.79
N SER A 84 10.26 2.54 -9.53
CA SER A 84 11.18 2.49 -8.39
C SER A 84 12.16 1.32 -8.46
N LEU A 85 11.84 0.24 -9.18
CA LEU A 85 12.79 -0.87 -9.42
C LEU A 85 14.05 -0.43 -10.16
N VAL A 86 13.97 0.67 -10.92
CA VAL A 86 15.08 1.23 -11.69
C VAL A 86 15.66 2.47 -11.02
N HIS A 87 14.83 3.29 -10.37
CA HIS A 87 15.27 4.56 -9.80
C HIS A 87 15.64 4.49 -8.32
N MET A 88 15.22 3.45 -7.62
CA MET A 88 15.48 3.16 -6.23
C MET A 88 16.03 1.73 -6.11
N GLU A 89 17.02 1.36 -6.95
CA GLU A 89 17.46 -0.02 -7.22
C GLU A 89 17.61 -0.91 -5.97
N ASP A 90 18.19 -0.38 -4.88
CA ASP A 90 18.41 -1.11 -3.63
C ASP A 90 17.16 -1.23 -2.75
N ASP A 91 16.14 -0.42 -3.03
CA ASP A 91 15.04 -0.17 -2.12
C ASP A 91 13.75 0.34 -2.81
N PRO A 92 13.20 -0.45 -3.75
CA PRO A 92 11.96 -0.11 -4.44
C PRO A 92 10.79 -0.03 -3.46
N VAL A 93 9.73 0.66 -3.86
CA VAL A 93 8.57 0.93 -2.98
C VAL A 93 7.29 0.27 -3.48
N VAL A 94 6.38 0.02 -2.53
CA VAL A 94 4.99 -0.38 -2.78
C VAL A 94 4.04 0.54 -2.02
N ASN A 95 2.78 0.51 -2.41
CA ASN A 95 1.74 1.28 -1.75
C ASN A 95 1.02 0.41 -0.72
N ILE A 96 0.86 0.90 0.50
CA ILE A 96 -0.03 0.32 1.51
C ILE A 96 -1.25 1.21 1.69
N LEU A 97 -2.43 0.61 1.62
CA LEU A 97 -3.70 1.31 1.76
C LEU A 97 -4.61 0.60 2.74
N ARG A 98 -5.19 1.38 3.66
CA ARG A 98 -6.10 0.89 4.69
C ARG A 98 -7.52 0.77 4.17
N ARG A 99 -8.20 -0.30 4.57
CA ARG A 99 -9.62 -0.55 4.38
C ARG A 99 -10.47 0.42 5.21
N GLY A 100 -11.62 0.81 4.67
CA GLY A 100 -12.67 1.49 5.45
C GLY A 100 -12.44 2.95 5.84
N SER A 101 -11.23 3.51 5.73
CA SER A 101 -11.01 4.96 5.90
C SER A 101 -11.31 5.71 4.60
N GLY A 102 -12.30 6.62 4.64
CA GLY A 102 -12.62 7.49 3.51
C GLY A 102 -13.45 6.82 2.41
N TYR A 103 -14.51 6.08 2.76
CA TYR A 103 -15.52 5.71 1.76
C TYR A 103 -16.10 6.99 1.16
N LEU A 104 -15.77 7.24 -0.10
CA LEU A 104 -16.38 8.27 -0.93
C LEU A 104 -17.27 7.53 -1.94
N PRO A 105 -18.58 7.82 -1.97
CA PRO A 105 -19.44 7.23 -2.98
C PRO A 105 -19.02 7.72 -4.38
N PRO A 106 -19.27 6.94 -5.45
CA PRO A 106 -18.77 7.25 -6.80
C PRO A 106 -19.02 8.69 -7.28
N GLU A 107 -20.16 9.26 -6.91
CA GLU A 107 -20.55 10.64 -7.22
C GLU A 107 -19.64 11.72 -6.60
N GLU A 108 -18.94 11.40 -5.50
CA GLU A 108 -18.04 12.30 -4.79
C GLU A 108 -16.56 12.04 -5.13
N ARG A 109 -16.26 11.06 -5.97
CA ARG A 109 -14.87 10.68 -6.36
C ARG A 109 -14.24 11.61 -7.39
N ASN A 110 -15.01 12.52 -7.99
CA ASN A 110 -14.45 13.55 -8.88
C ASN A 110 -13.91 14.74 -8.07
N TYR A 111 -13.06 14.44 -7.08
CA TYR A 111 -12.42 15.44 -6.25
C TYR A 111 -11.12 15.90 -6.90
N GLN A 112 -10.72 17.12 -6.56
CA GLN A 112 -9.40 17.61 -6.94
C GLN A 112 -8.40 17.17 -5.88
N VAL A 113 -7.39 16.38 -6.30
CA VAL A 113 -6.26 16.05 -5.44
C VAL A 113 -5.53 17.34 -5.06
N HIS A 114 -5.17 17.46 -3.79
CA HIS A 114 -4.41 18.60 -3.30
C HIS A 114 -3.07 18.72 -4.06
N PRO A 115 -2.64 19.92 -4.52
CA PRO A 115 -1.49 20.07 -5.44
C PRO A 115 -0.15 19.54 -4.94
N GLU A 116 0.02 19.39 -3.63
CA GLU A 116 1.26 18.89 -3.00
C GLU A 116 1.30 17.38 -2.83
N TRP A 117 0.16 16.70 -3.02
CA TRP A 117 -0.03 15.28 -2.75
C TRP A 117 -0.31 14.50 -4.03
N GLU A 118 -0.02 13.19 -4.03
CA GLU A 118 -0.33 12.32 -5.17
C GLU A 118 -1.75 11.74 -5.08
N ASP A 119 -2.40 11.84 -3.92
CA ASP A 119 -3.81 11.49 -3.72
C ASP A 119 -4.37 12.24 -2.49
N GLY A 120 -5.69 12.30 -2.38
CA GLY A 120 -6.42 12.93 -1.28
C GLY A 120 -6.81 14.40 -1.53
N VAL A 121 -7.99 14.77 -1.06
CA VAL A 121 -8.63 16.09 -1.31
C VAL A 121 -8.08 17.18 -0.39
N THR A 122 -7.82 16.82 0.86
CA THR A 122 -7.53 17.76 1.95
C THR A 122 -6.06 17.69 2.31
N ASP A 123 -5.56 18.68 3.06
CA ASP A 123 -4.30 18.63 3.81
C ASP A 123 -4.54 18.28 5.29
N ASP A 124 -5.75 17.84 5.63
CA ASP A 124 -6.14 17.51 7.00
C ASP A 124 -5.33 16.28 7.49
N PRO A 125 -4.56 16.41 8.58
CA PRO A 125 -3.77 15.32 9.13
C PRO A 125 -4.63 14.19 9.73
N ASP A 126 -5.88 14.47 10.09
CA ASP A 126 -6.81 13.48 10.64
C ASP A 126 -7.55 12.70 9.53
N GLU A 127 -7.37 13.11 8.27
CA GLU A 127 -7.93 12.42 7.10
C GLU A 127 -6.91 11.49 6.43
N TYR A 128 -7.11 10.18 6.58
CA TYR A 128 -6.35 9.11 5.93
C TYR A 128 -6.77 8.90 4.47
N VAL A 129 -6.70 9.98 3.68
CA VAL A 129 -7.09 10.02 2.27
C VAL A 129 -5.92 9.57 1.39
N GLY A 130 -5.79 8.27 1.16
CA GLY A 130 -4.84 7.72 0.19
C GLY A 130 -4.19 6.40 0.59
N TRP A 131 -2.98 6.22 0.11
CA TRP A 131 -2.05 5.16 0.49
C TRP A 131 -0.84 5.77 1.20
N ILE A 132 0.11 4.94 1.63
CA ILE A 132 1.46 5.34 2.03
C ILE A 132 2.47 4.61 1.16
N TYR A 133 3.65 5.19 0.97
CA TYR A 133 4.78 4.46 0.40
C TYR A 133 5.52 3.70 1.51
N VAL A 134 5.82 2.43 1.26
CA VAL A 134 6.72 1.63 2.09
C VAL A 134 7.76 0.93 1.22
N ARG A 135 8.91 0.61 1.81
CA ARG A 135 9.95 -0.18 1.15
C ARG A 135 9.38 -1.57 0.86
N ALA A 136 9.47 -2.01 -0.39
CA ALA A 136 8.86 -3.26 -0.85
C ALA A 136 9.42 -4.48 -0.10
N GLY A 137 10.69 -4.43 0.29
CA GLY A 137 11.35 -5.48 1.06
C GLY A 137 10.90 -5.55 2.53
N GLU A 138 10.26 -4.49 3.03
CA GLU A 138 9.84 -4.36 4.43
C GLU A 138 8.34 -4.61 4.62
N TYR A 139 7.57 -4.93 3.58
CA TYR A 139 6.10 -4.99 3.71
C TYR A 139 5.63 -6.02 4.77
N VAL A 140 6.38 -7.11 4.98
CA VAL A 140 6.05 -8.11 6.01
C VAL A 140 6.21 -7.51 7.41
N TRP A 141 7.31 -6.78 7.62
CA TRP A 141 7.53 -6.03 8.86
C TRP A 141 6.43 -4.98 9.07
N TRP A 142 6.04 -4.26 8.01
CA TRP A 142 4.91 -3.34 8.05
C TRP A 142 3.59 -4.04 8.41
N TYR A 143 3.34 -5.24 7.90
CA TYR A 143 2.13 -6.01 8.23
C TYR A 143 2.13 -6.49 9.69
N ASP A 144 3.29 -6.89 10.22
CA ASP A 144 3.43 -7.25 11.64
C ASP A 144 3.15 -6.04 12.54
N TRP A 145 3.74 -4.89 12.20
CA TRP A 145 3.51 -3.62 12.88
C TRP A 145 2.02 -3.21 12.83
N LEU A 146 1.47 -3.06 11.62
CA LEU A 146 0.09 -2.62 11.38
C LEU A 146 -1.01 -3.56 11.91
N CYS A 147 -0.68 -4.71 12.51
CA CYS A 147 -1.66 -5.51 13.25
C CYS A 147 -2.23 -4.78 14.47
N GLU A 148 -1.60 -3.69 14.94
CA GLU A 148 -2.13 -2.89 16.04
C GLU A 148 -2.83 -1.61 15.55
N ASP A 149 -4.13 -1.49 15.84
CA ASP A 149 -5.02 -0.43 15.32
C ASP A 149 -4.53 1.01 15.57
N TRP A 150 -3.79 1.23 16.66
CA TRP A 150 -3.34 2.56 17.09
C TRP A 150 -2.09 3.03 16.34
N GLN A 151 -1.44 2.17 15.54
CA GLN A 151 -0.19 2.51 14.86
C GLN A 151 -0.41 3.19 13.50
N TRP A 152 -1.57 3.01 12.86
CA TRP A 152 -1.85 3.67 11.57
C TRP A 152 -1.79 5.20 11.64
N PRO A 153 -2.42 5.88 12.63
CA PRO A 153 -2.29 7.33 12.78
C PRO A 153 -0.84 7.82 12.87
N ASP A 154 0.02 7.10 13.59
CA ASP A 154 1.42 7.49 13.81
C ASP A 154 2.29 7.29 12.56
N MET A 155 1.93 6.33 11.71
CA MET A 155 2.72 5.94 10.55
C MET A 155 2.19 6.52 9.23
N TYR A 156 0.94 7.00 9.20
CA TYR A 156 0.33 7.52 7.98
C TYR A 156 1.06 8.78 7.49
N ASN A 157 1.70 8.66 6.32
CA ASN A 157 2.35 9.76 5.65
C ASN A 157 1.94 9.78 4.19
N ARG A 158 1.36 10.91 3.77
CA ARG A 158 0.75 11.01 2.45
C ARG A 158 1.81 11.03 1.34
N PRO A 159 1.60 10.29 0.24
CA PRO A 159 2.39 10.36 -0.97
C PRO A 159 2.59 11.81 -1.42
N PRO A 160 3.82 12.25 -1.72
CA PRO A 160 4.99 11.42 -2.04
C PRO A 160 5.91 11.07 -0.86
N ILE A 161 5.52 11.32 0.39
CA ILE A 161 6.40 11.12 1.54
C ILE A 161 6.75 9.64 1.71
N LEU A 162 8.04 9.34 1.78
CA LEU A 162 8.57 8.07 2.27
C LEU A 162 9.24 8.31 3.62
N LEU A 163 8.76 7.63 4.67
CA LEU A 163 9.30 7.77 6.01
C LEU A 163 10.80 7.43 6.06
N PHE A 164 11.53 8.19 6.89
CA PHE A 164 12.98 8.07 7.08
C PHE A 164 13.82 8.32 5.82
N GLN A 165 13.24 8.94 4.79
CA GLN A 165 13.89 9.26 3.52
C GLN A 165 13.98 10.76 3.28
N ASN A 166 15.11 11.21 2.71
CA ASN A 166 15.26 12.58 2.25
C ASN A 166 14.32 12.89 1.07
N GLN A 167 13.82 14.13 1.02
CA GLN A 167 12.84 14.58 0.04
C GLN A 167 13.28 14.44 -1.43
N ASP A 168 14.57 14.64 -1.71
CA ASP A 168 15.14 14.47 -3.05
C ASP A 168 15.09 13.01 -3.54
N LYS A 169 14.93 12.07 -2.61
CA LYS A 169 14.83 10.63 -2.85
C LYS A 169 13.44 10.05 -2.59
N TRP A 170 12.42 10.90 -2.46
CA TRP A 170 11.04 10.42 -2.39
C TRP A 170 10.62 9.75 -3.69
N PRO A 171 9.72 8.75 -3.63
CA PRO A 171 9.13 8.14 -4.81
C PRO A 171 8.63 9.17 -5.81
N GLY A 172 8.88 8.93 -7.10
CA GLY A 172 8.48 9.82 -8.19
C GLY A 172 9.35 11.07 -8.38
N SER A 173 10.35 11.36 -7.52
CA SER A 173 11.20 12.54 -7.67
C SER A 173 11.92 12.60 -9.02
N TRP A 174 12.28 11.44 -9.59
CA TRP A 174 12.91 11.31 -10.91
C TRP A 174 12.05 11.86 -12.06
N ARG A 175 10.72 11.77 -11.96
CA ARG A 175 9.80 12.33 -12.98
C ARG A 175 9.89 13.86 -13.06
N LYS A 176 10.19 14.53 -11.93
CA LYS A 176 10.35 15.99 -11.86
C LYS A 176 11.69 16.44 -12.46
N THR A 177 12.73 15.62 -12.31
CA THR A 177 14.07 15.88 -12.86
C THR A 177 14.10 15.70 -14.38
N GLN A 178 13.41 14.70 -14.92
CA GLN A 178 13.33 14.47 -16.37
C GLN A 178 12.60 15.60 -17.11
N LYS A 179 11.50 16.14 -16.55
CA LYS A 179 10.78 17.28 -17.12
C LYS A 179 11.58 18.59 -17.20
N ARG A 180 12.66 18.73 -16.41
CA ARG A 180 13.55 19.90 -16.49
C ARG A 180 14.62 19.77 -17.59
N ASN A 181 14.86 18.56 -18.09
CA ASN A 181 15.89 18.27 -19.07
C ASN A 181 15.32 17.98 -20.48
N SER A 182 14.00 18.12 -20.66
CA SER A 182 13.26 18.00 -21.93
C SER A 182 12.78 19.36 -22.42
#